data_AF-A0A0F9AFT1-F1
#
_entry.id   AF-A0A0F9AFT1-F1
#
_cell.length_a   1.000
_cell.length_b   1.000
_cell.length_c   1.000
_cell.angle_alpha   90.00
_cell.angle_beta   90.00
_cell.angle_gamma   90.00
#
_symmetry.space_group_name_H-M   'P 1'
#
loop_
_entity.id
_entity.type
_entity.pdbx_description
1 polymer ?
#
loop_
_entity_poly.entity_id
_entity_poly.type
_entity_poly.pdbx_seq_one_letter_code
_entity_poly.pdbx_strand_id
1 'polypeptide(L)'
;MQITIGKNGLKRSWQAEFPEEIPCAKCKGVSRIGFVAHEGMEEKLERDKYVCSLHRNKPKTTGYWLHDCCAVAVYFCTKCLNTTALYNQA
;
A
#
# COMPACT_ATOMS: atom_id res chain seq x y z
N MET A 1 -0.89 -3.08 11.26
CA MET A 1 -1.62 -2.71 10.06
C MET A 1 -2.65 -1.70 10.51
N GLN A 2 -2.58 -0.51 9.95
CA GLN A 2 -3.55 0.55 10.12
C GLN A 2 -4.13 0.86 8.74
N ILE A 3 -5.40 1.25 8.70
CA ILE A 3 -6.09 1.65 7.48
C ILE A 3 -6.44 3.12 7.61
N THR A 4 -5.95 3.94 6.68
CA THR A 4 -6.30 5.36 6.62
C THR A 4 -7.11 5.63 5.36
N ILE A 5 -8.31 6.20 5.52
CA ILE A 5 -9.29 6.33 4.44
C ILE A 5 -9.04 7.59 3.61
N GLY A 6 -9.22 7.45 2.29
CA GLY A 6 -9.23 8.54 1.33
C GLY A 6 -7.95 9.35 1.32
N LYS A 7 -8.10 10.68 1.16
CA LYS A 7 -6.97 11.61 1.02
C LYS A 7 -6.04 11.65 2.24
N ASN A 8 -6.56 11.33 3.43
CA ASN A 8 -5.75 11.30 4.65
C ASN A 8 -4.68 10.20 4.60
N GLY A 9 -4.88 9.18 3.75
CA GLY A 9 -3.93 8.09 3.56
C GLY A 9 -2.77 8.42 2.61
N LEU A 10 -2.84 9.49 1.81
CA LEU A 10 -1.85 9.74 0.74
C LEU A 10 -0.43 9.91 1.27
N LYS A 11 -0.29 10.48 2.47
CA LYS A 11 0.99 10.65 3.17
C LYS A 11 1.42 9.45 4.00
N ARG A 12 0.57 8.41 4.08
CA ARG A 12 0.88 7.17 4.80
C ARG A 12 1.71 6.24 3.93
N SER A 13 2.89 6.72 3.53
CA SER A 13 3.83 6.04 2.66
C SER A 13 5.22 6.01 3.30
N TRP A 14 5.98 4.95 3.02
CA TRP A 14 7.37 4.79 3.43
C TRP A 14 8.38 5.34 2.42
N GLN A 15 7.91 5.76 1.23
CA GLN A 15 8.73 6.35 0.17
C GLN A 15 8.09 7.67 -0.29
N ALA A 16 7.73 7.80 -1.57
CA ALA A 16 7.00 8.94 -2.10
C ALA A 16 5.53 8.91 -1.65
N GLU A 17 4.90 10.07 -1.51
CA GLU A 17 3.45 10.16 -1.26
C GLU A 17 2.66 9.45 -2.37
N PHE A 18 1.54 8.83 -2.00
CA PHE A 18 0.65 8.23 -2.99
C PHE A 18 -0.09 9.33 -3.77
N PRO A 19 -0.29 9.16 -5.09
CA PRO A 19 -1.11 10.08 -5.88
C PRO A 19 -2.59 9.95 -5.47
N GLU A 20 -3.38 11.02 -5.65
CA GLU A 20 -4.82 10.99 -5.37
C GLU A 20 -5.60 10.16 -6.41
N GLU A 21 -5.16 10.21 -7.67
CA GLU A 21 -5.78 9.54 -8.80
C GLU A 21 -4.74 8.77 -9.62
N ILE A 22 -5.14 7.60 -10.12
CA ILE A 22 -4.31 6.76 -11.01
C ILE A 22 -5.15 6.14 -12.13
N PRO A 23 -4.55 5.68 -13.23
CA PRO A 23 -5.26 4.90 -14.24
C PRO A 23 -5.71 3.54 -13.71
N CYS A 24 -6.96 3.17 -13.97
CA CYS A 24 -7.53 1.86 -13.67
C CYS A 24 -6.77 0.76 -14.40
N ALA A 25 -6.30 -0.25 -13.67
CA ALA A 25 -5.57 -1.38 -14.24
C ALA A 25 -6.37 -2.10 -15.35
N LYS A 26 -7.69 -2.18 -15.22
CA LYS A 26 -8.59 -2.91 -16.14
C LYS A 26 -9.06 -2.08 -17.34
N CYS A 27 -9.68 -0.92 -17.11
CA CYS A 27 -10.33 -0.14 -18.19
C CYS A 27 -9.61 1.16 -18.55
N LYS A 28 -8.46 1.46 -17.92
CA LYS A 28 -7.68 2.69 -18.09
C LYS A 28 -8.42 4.00 -17.77
N GLY A 29 -9.67 3.93 -17.27
CA GLY A 29 -10.38 5.09 -16.72
C GLY A 29 -9.75 5.58 -15.41
N VAL A 30 -10.28 6.67 -14.84
CA VAL A 30 -9.75 7.25 -13.60
C VAL A 30 -10.12 6.38 -12.39
N SER A 31 -9.14 6.09 -11.53
CA SER A 31 -9.33 5.48 -10.22
C SER A 31 -8.93 6.46 -9.13
N ARG A 32 -9.75 6.55 -8.08
CA ARG A 32 -9.54 7.47 -6.95
C ARG A 32 -9.16 6.72 -5.69
N ILE A 33 -8.35 7.35 -4.84
CA ILE A 33 -7.92 6.77 -3.58
C ILE A 33 -9.13 6.36 -2.72
N GLY A 34 -9.15 5.09 -2.32
CA GLY A 34 -10.12 4.55 -1.37
C GLY A 34 -9.56 4.55 0.04
N PHE A 35 -8.43 3.88 0.23
CA PHE A 35 -7.72 3.81 1.51
C PHE A 35 -6.26 3.40 1.32
N VAL A 36 -5.46 3.61 2.36
CA VAL A 36 -4.08 3.15 2.44
C VAL A 36 -3.93 2.23 3.65
N ALA A 37 -3.47 1.01 3.40
CA ALA A 37 -3.07 0.06 4.42
C ALA A 37 -1.58 0.22 4.69
N HIS A 38 -1.16 0.49 5.93
CA HIS A 38 0.24 0.73 6.26
C HIS A 38 0.66 0.11 7.60
N GLU A 39 1.95 -0.11 7.71
CA GLU A 39 2.63 -0.61 8.91
C GLU A 39 3.29 0.56 9.64
N GLY A 40 3.43 0.48 10.98
CA GLY A 40 4.42 1.25 11.75
C GLY A 40 4.37 2.78 11.81
N MET A 41 3.39 3.46 11.20
CA MET A 41 3.40 4.95 11.13
C MET A 41 2.82 5.67 12.35
N GLU A 42 2.03 5.00 13.18
CA GLU A 42 1.51 5.55 14.43
C GLU A 42 1.85 4.54 15.54
N GLU A 43 2.98 4.80 16.21
CA GLU A 43 3.59 4.17 17.41
C GLU A 43 3.44 2.66 17.68
N LYS A 44 4.60 2.04 17.97
CA LYS A 44 4.83 0.67 18.43
C LYS A 44 4.14 -0.40 17.59
N LEU A 45 4.91 -0.96 16.64
CA LEU A 45 4.60 -2.22 15.98
C LEU A 45 4.39 -3.30 17.05
N GLU A 46 3.13 -3.61 17.35
CA GLU A 46 2.80 -4.92 17.91
C GLU A 46 3.28 -5.97 16.90
N ARG A 47 3.98 -7.00 17.40
CA ARG A 47 4.36 -8.16 16.59
C ARG A 47 3.11 -8.67 15.87
N ASP A 48 3.21 -8.89 14.56
CA ASP A 48 2.18 -9.44 13.66
C ASP A 48 1.23 -8.45 12.97
N LYS A 49 1.48 -7.15 13.03
CA LYS A 49 0.67 -6.13 12.37
C LYS A 49 1.17 -5.76 10.95
N TYR A 50 1.37 -6.75 10.08
CA TYR A 50 1.84 -6.52 8.71
C TYR A 50 0.69 -6.34 7.70
N VAL A 51 0.87 -5.50 6.69
CA VAL A 51 0.00 -5.33 5.51
C VAL A 51 0.02 -6.58 4.64
N CYS A 52 1.16 -7.26 4.59
CA CYS A 52 1.31 -8.50 3.83
C CYS A 52 2.35 -9.44 4.45
N SER A 53 2.19 -10.74 4.21
CA SER A 53 3.11 -11.77 4.72
C SER A 53 4.46 -11.83 4.00
N LEU A 54 4.86 -10.76 3.31
CA LEU A 54 6.10 -10.69 2.52
C LEU A 54 7.35 -10.85 3.40
N HIS A 55 7.29 -10.42 4.66
CA HIS A 55 8.32 -10.65 5.68
C HIS A 55 8.60 -12.14 5.97
N ARG A 56 7.71 -13.05 5.55
CA ARG A 56 7.94 -14.51 5.67
C ARG A 56 8.86 -15.06 4.58
N ASN A 57 9.21 -14.27 3.56
CA ASN A 57 10.20 -14.69 2.58
C ASN A 57 11.60 -14.70 3.22
N LYS A 58 12.09 -15.91 3.52
CA LYS A 58 13.49 -16.14 3.90
C LYS A 58 14.29 -16.49 2.63
N PRO A 59 15.00 -15.54 1.99
CA PRO A 59 15.82 -15.84 0.83
C PRO A 59 16.94 -16.81 1.26
N LYS A 60 17.12 -17.90 0.51
CA LYS A 60 18.07 -18.98 0.85
C LYS A 60 19.52 -18.68 0.44
N THR A 61 19.78 -17.70 -0.42
CA THR A 61 21.09 -17.53 -1.07
C THR A 61 21.47 -16.05 -1.26
N THR A 62 20.75 -15.31 -2.09
CA THR A 62 20.93 -13.86 -2.32
C THR A 62 19.65 -13.32 -2.96
N GLY A 63 19.05 -12.29 -2.38
CA GLY A 63 17.84 -11.65 -2.91
C GLY A 63 17.49 -10.41 -2.11
N TYR A 64 17.00 -9.38 -2.78
CA TYR A 64 16.51 -8.17 -2.13
C TYR A 64 15.36 -8.56 -1.19
N TRP A 65 15.54 -8.30 0.10
CA TRP A 65 14.48 -8.49 1.08
C TRP A 65 13.39 -7.46 0.81
N LEU A 66 12.14 -7.90 0.80
CA LEU A 66 11.02 -6.96 0.91
C LEU A 66 11.15 -6.33 2.29
N HIS A 67 11.28 -5.02 2.30
CA HIS A 67 11.83 -4.26 3.43
C HIS A 67 10.98 -4.35 4.70
N ASP A 68 11.52 -3.84 5.82
CA ASP A 68 10.99 -3.96 7.19
C ASP A 68 9.57 -3.42 7.36
N CYS A 69 9.14 -2.47 6.50
CA CYS A 69 7.79 -1.90 6.55
C CYS A 69 7.15 -1.70 5.17
N CYS A 70 5.82 -1.86 5.11
CA CYS A 70 5.02 -1.76 3.88
C CYS A 70 3.84 -0.77 3.99
N ALA A 71 3.53 -0.11 2.87
CA ALA A 71 2.28 0.63 2.67
C ALA A 71 1.66 0.33 1.29
N VAL A 72 0.34 0.14 1.24
CA VAL A 72 -0.43 -0.17 0.04
C VAL A 72 -1.61 0.77 -0.08
N ALA A 73 -1.63 1.57 -1.14
CA ALA A 73 -2.77 2.41 -1.51
C ALA A 73 -3.70 1.66 -2.45
N VAL A 74 -4.97 1.58 -2.09
CA VAL A 74 -6.03 0.93 -2.88
C VAL A 74 -6.96 1.99 -3.45
N TYR A 75 -7.13 1.94 -4.77
CA TYR A 75 -7.92 2.87 -5.55
C TYR A 75 -9.12 2.16 -6.17
N PHE A 76 -10.24 2.88 -6.31
CA PHE A 76 -11.45 2.38 -6.97
C PHE A 76 -11.69 3.14 -8.27
N CYS A 77 -11.89 2.40 -9.36
CA CYS A 77 -12.23 2.99 -10.65
C CYS A 77 -13.65 3.58 -10.64
N THR A 78 -13.78 4.85 -11.01
CA THR A 78 -15.08 5.55 -11.05
C THR A 78 -16.03 5.01 -12.12
N LYS A 79 -15.50 4.31 -13.14
CA LYS A 79 -16.28 3.74 -14.24
C LYS A 79 -16.70 2.29 -14.02
N CYS A 80 -15.77 1.44 -13.58
CA CYS A 80 -15.99 -0.01 -13.55
C CYS A 80 -15.82 -0.64 -12.17
N LEU A 81 -15.60 0.17 -11.13
CA LEU A 81 -15.41 -0.22 -9.73
C LEU A 81 -14.28 -1.24 -9.47
N ASN A 82 -13.45 -1.54 -10.48
CA ASN A 82 -12.28 -2.38 -10.28
C ASN A 82 -11.27 -1.65 -9.40
N THR A 83 -10.57 -2.43 -8.58
CA THR A 83 -9.50 -1.93 -7.73
C THR A 83 -8.21 -1.81 -8.52
N THR A 84 -7.38 -0.86 -8.13
CA THR A 84 -5.97 -0.76 -8.57
C THR A 84 -5.17 -0.44 -7.33
N ALA A 85 -4.01 -1.08 -7.16
CA ALA A 85 -3.18 -0.88 -5.98
C ALA A 85 -1.81 -0.34 -6.38
N LEU A 86 -1.30 0.58 -5.56
CA LEU A 86 0.11 0.98 -5.56
C LEU A 86 0.75 0.52 -4.26
N TYR A 87 2.00 0.08 -4.36
CA TYR A 87 2.75 -0.53 -3.28
C TYR A 87 4.05 0.24 -3.08
N ASN A 88 4.31 0.64 -1.83
CA ASN A 88 5.57 1.26 -1.40
C ASN A 88 6.15 0.48 -0.22
N GLN A 89 7.48 0.37 -0.18
CA GLN A 89 8.23 -0.33 0.88
C GLN A 89 9.52 0.44 1.22
N ALA A 90 9.98 0.38 2.47
CA ALA A 90 11.27 0.93 2.90
C ALA A 90 11.90 0.10 4.01
#